data_AF-A0A2G6JHB0-F1
#
_entry.id   AF-A0A2G6JHB0-F1
#
_cell.length_a   1.000
_cell.length_b   1.000
_cell.length_c   1.000
_cell.angle_alpha   90.00
_cell.angle_beta   90.00
_cell.angle_gamma   90.00
#
_symmetry.space_group_name_H-M   'P 1'
#
loop_
_entity.id
_entity.type
_entity.pdbx_description
1 polymer ?
#
loop_
_entity_poly.entity_id
_entity_poly.type
_entity_poly.pdbx_seq_one_letter_code
_entity_poly.pdbx_strand_id
1 'polypeptide(L)'
;AEAAFRIHKTDLKIRPVWQQREDRVLSHILVCFLAFAMWKTREGWQRQPGLGSSPRTVLEEMARIQTVDVVLPLEIGGELRLRCVVEPDRETAALLDRLGLRLPKRLRLPSLPAEM
;
A
#
# COMPACT_ATOMS: atom_id res chain seq x y z
N ALA A 1 -19.52 7.50 -14.05
CA ALA A 1 -19.79 6.16 -13.47
C ALA A 1 -18.81 5.11 -14.01
N GLU A 2 -18.64 4.97 -15.32
CA GLU A 2 -17.79 3.95 -15.96
C GLU A 2 -16.32 3.92 -15.48
N ALA A 3 -15.71 5.08 -15.26
CA ALA A 3 -14.33 5.17 -14.76
C ALA A 3 -14.13 4.50 -13.39
N ALA A 4 -15.11 4.61 -12.49
CA ALA A 4 -15.06 3.98 -11.17
C ALA A 4 -15.13 2.45 -11.27
N PHE A 5 -15.98 1.92 -12.15
CA PHE A 5 -16.08 0.48 -12.44
C PHE A 5 -14.79 -0.08 -13.03
N ARG A 6 -14.16 0.66 -13.96
CA ARG A 6 -12.89 0.27 -14.57
C ARG A 6 -11.74 0.24 -13.57
N ILE A 7 -11.64 1.24 -12.68
CA ILE A 7 -10.67 1.28 -11.59
C ILE A 7 -10.89 0.12 -10.61
N HIS A 8 -12.14 -0.14 -10.21
CA HIS A 8 -12.46 -1.24 -9.30
C HIS A 8 -12.09 -2.62 -9.85
N LYS A 9 -12.40 -2.88 -11.13
CA LYS A 9 -12.18 -4.19 -11.77
C LYS A 9 -10.72 -4.43 -12.14
N THR A 10 -10.02 -3.39 -12.60
CA THR A 10 -8.68 -3.53 -13.19
C THR A 10 -7.58 -3.14 -12.22
N ASP A 11 -7.72 -1.99 -11.54
CA ASP A 11 -6.69 -1.47 -10.63
C ASP A 11 -6.74 -2.12 -9.26
N LEU A 12 -7.95 -2.35 -8.72
CA LEU A 12 -8.12 -2.97 -7.40
C LEU A 12 -8.32 -4.49 -7.45
N LYS A 13 -8.51 -5.07 -8.64
CA LYS A 13 -8.64 -6.52 -8.89
C LYS A 13 -9.70 -7.24 -8.04
N ILE A 14 -10.78 -6.56 -7.64
CA ILE A 14 -11.88 -7.19 -6.89
C ILE A 14 -12.75 -7.96 -7.90
N ARG A 15 -12.65 -9.31 -7.90
CA ARG A 15 -13.46 -10.23 -8.74
C ARG A 15 -14.13 -11.33 -7.89
N PRO A 16 -15.20 -11.98 -8.39
CA PRO A 16 -16.36 -11.47 -9.11
C PRO A 16 -17.47 -11.06 -8.13
N VAL A 17 -18.33 -10.12 -8.52
CA VAL A 17 -19.45 -9.67 -7.67
C VAL A 17 -20.75 -10.08 -8.35
N TRP A 18 -21.55 -10.88 -7.66
CA TRP A 18 -22.83 -11.38 -8.12
C TRP A 18 -23.93 -10.51 -7.52
N GLN A 19 -24.22 -9.35 -8.10
CA GLN A 19 -25.25 -8.45 -7.56
C GLN A 19 -26.66 -8.79 -8.06
N GLN A 20 -27.16 -9.97 -7.67
CA GLN A 20 -28.53 -10.38 -7.99
C GLN A 20 -29.57 -9.82 -7.00
N ARG A 21 -29.13 -9.32 -5.84
CA ARG A 21 -29.98 -8.70 -4.82
C ARG A 21 -29.62 -7.22 -4.64
N GLU A 22 -30.64 -6.39 -4.42
CA GLU A 22 -30.50 -4.93 -4.27
C GLU A 22 -29.49 -4.52 -3.19
N ASP A 23 -29.43 -5.24 -2.07
CA ASP A 23 -28.47 -5.01 -0.98
C ASP A 23 -27.01 -5.19 -1.43
N ARG A 24 -26.75 -6.16 -2.31
CA ARG A 24 -25.42 -6.43 -2.88
C ARG A 24 -25.04 -5.41 -3.96
N VAL A 25 -26.02 -4.90 -4.71
CA VAL A 25 -25.83 -3.80 -5.69
C VAL A 25 -25.37 -2.55 -4.96
N LEU A 26 -26.12 -2.11 -3.96
CA LEU A 26 -25.82 -0.89 -3.20
C LEU A 26 -24.46 -0.97 -2.49
N SER A 27 -24.16 -2.10 -1.85
CA SER A 27 -22.88 -2.33 -1.20
C SER A 27 -21.70 -2.26 -2.19
N HIS A 28 -21.87 -2.82 -3.40
CA HIS A 28 -20.83 -2.76 -4.42
C HIS A 28 -20.64 -1.34 -4.98
N ILE A 29 -21.72 -0.60 -5.22
CA ILE A 29 -21.65 0.80 -5.66
C ILE A 29 -20.87 1.63 -4.63
N LEU A 30 -21.13 1.44 -3.34
CA LEU A 30 -20.40 2.09 -2.26
C LEU A 30 -18.90 1.77 -2.32
N VAL A 31 -18.53 0.49 -2.42
CA VAL A 31 -17.13 0.07 -2.51
C VAL A 31 -16.45 0.62 -3.76
N CYS A 32 -17.14 0.63 -4.90
CA CYS A 32 -16.65 1.24 -6.16
C CYS A 32 -16.44 2.75 -6.02
N PHE A 33 -17.34 3.45 -5.34
CA PHE A 33 -17.21 4.89 -5.14
C PHE A 33 -16.06 5.22 -4.17
N LEU A 34 -15.90 4.44 -3.11
CA LEU A 34 -14.78 4.58 -2.18
C LEU A 34 -13.44 4.35 -2.88
N ALA A 35 -13.34 3.27 -3.67
CA ALA A 35 -12.20 2.98 -4.51
C ALA A 35 -11.85 4.16 -5.45
N PHE A 36 -12.85 4.73 -6.12
CA PHE A 36 -12.68 5.88 -6.98
C PHE A 36 -12.22 7.13 -6.21
N ALA A 37 -12.83 7.42 -5.07
CA ALA A 37 -12.44 8.54 -4.21
C ALA A 37 -10.97 8.40 -3.76
N MET A 38 -10.56 7.22 -3.29
CA MET A 38 -9.17 6.94 -2.94
C MET A 38 -8.21 7.17 -4.12
N TRP A 39 -8.59 6.73 -5.32
CA TRP A 39 -7.81 6.93 -6.53
C TRP A 39 -7.66 8.41 -6.89
N LYS A 40 -8.77 9.16 -6.91
CA LYS A 40 -8.75 10.60 -7.20
C LYS A 40 -7.98 11.41 -6.17
N THR A 41 -8.05 11.05 -4.89
CA THR A 41 -7.25 11.67 -3.83
C THR A 41 -5.77 11.43 -4.05
N ARG A 42 -5.36 10.21 -4.42
CA ARG A 42 -3.97 9.89 -4.77
C ARG A 42 -3.48 10.63 -6.01
N GLU A 43 -4.30 10.74 -7.07
CA GLU A 43 -3.98 11.58 -8.23
C GLU A 43 -3.80 13.06 -7.83
N GLY A 44 -4.67 13.58 -6.96
CA GLY A 44 -4.56 14.96 -6.45
C GLY A 44 -3.27 15.18 -5.66
N TRP A 45 -2.88 14.21 -4.85
CA TRP A 45 -1.65 14.27 -4.07
C TRP A 45 -0.38 14.24 -4.94
N GLN A 46 -0.42 13.60 -6.11
CA GLN A 46 0.71 13.58 -7.07
C GLN A 46 0.83 14.85 -7.91
N ARG A 47 -0.28 15.56 -8.12
CA ARG A 47 -0.28 16.84 -8.85
C ARG A 47 0.43 17.95 -8.08
N GLN A 48 0.33 17.97 -6.75
CA GLN A 48 0.95 19.00 -5.92
C GLN A 48 2.50 19.06 -6.05
N PRO A 49 3.22 17.93 -6.02
CA PRO A 49 4.67 17.91 -6.22
C PRO A 49 5.14 17.79 -7.68
N GLY A 50 4.24 17.86 -8.67
CA GLY A 50 4.61 17.83 -10.09
C GLY A 50 5.02 16.46 -10.64
N LEU A 51 4.54 15.36 -10.02
CA LEU A 51 4.89 13.98 -10.40
C LEU A 51 4.05 13.43 -11.57
N GLY A 52 3.15 14.25 -12.13
CA GLY A 52 2.21 13.85 -13.17
C GLY A 52 0.91 13.28 -12.60
N SER A 53 0.25 12.41 -13.37
CA SER A 53 -1.08 11.85 -13.04
C SER A 53 -1.16 10.33 -13.20
N SER A 54 -0.04 9.61 -13.02
CA SER A 54 0.00 8.15 -13.06
C SER A 54 0.14 7.56 -11.66
N PRO A 55 -0.97 7.38 -10.92
CA PRO A 55 -0.93 6.77 -9.61
C PRO A 55 -0.53 5.29 -9.63
N ARG A 56 -0.62 4.61 -10.78
CA ARG A 56 -0.10 3.26 -10.97
C ARG A 56 1.40 3.20 -10.74
N THR A 57 2.15 4.08 -11.40
CA THR A 57 3.62 4.11 -11.32
C THR A 57 4.08 4.34 -9.89
N VAL A 58 3.43 5.26 -9.16
CA VAL A 58 3.75 5.49 -7.74
C VAL A 58 3.46 4.26 -6.89
N LEU A 59 2.38 3.53 -7.16
CA LEU A 59 2.07 2.29 -6.43
C LEU A 59 3.05 1.16 -6.75
N GLU A 60 3.51 1.06 -7.99
CA GLU A 60 4.53 0.09 -8.41
C GLU A 60 5.85 0.38 -7.71
N GLU A 61 6.29 1.63 -7.67
CA GLU A 61 7.50 2.03 -6.95
C GLU A 61 7.35 1.85 -5.43
N MET A 62 6.20 2.17 -4.84
CA MET A 62 5.94 1.87 -3.43
C MET A 62 5.97 0.37 -3.13
N ALA A 63 5.52 -0.47 -4.07
CA ALA A 63 5.57 -1.93 -3.92
C ALA A 63 6.99 -2.49 -3.96
N ARG A 64 7.99 -1.72 -4.44
CA ARG A 64 9.41 -2.10 -4.36
C ARG A 64 9.99 -1.98 -2.96
N ILE A 65 9.36 -1.23 -2.05
CA ILE A 65 9.84 -1.08 -0.68
C ILE A 65 9.70 -2.43 0.03
N GLN A 66 10.85 -2.99 0.44
CA GLN A 66 10.91 -4.28 1.10
C GLN A 66 11.20 -4.13 2.59
N THR A 67 10.72 -5.11 3.36
CA THR A 67 11.04 -5.26 4.77
C THR A 67 11.69 -6.61 5.00
N VAL A 68 12.81 -6.62 5.73
CA VAL A 68 13.56 -7.84 6.05
C VAL A 68 13.57 -8.06 7.56
N ASP A 69 13.48 -9.32 7.98
CA ASP A 69 13.62 -9.69 9.38
C ASP A 69 15.08 -10.12 9.62
N VAL A 70 15.80 -9.35 10.45
CA VAL A 70 17.17 -9.63 10.88
C VAL A 70 17.11 -10.36 12.22
N VAL A 71 17.66 -11.57 12.28
CA VAL A 71 17.77 -12.38 13.51
C VAL A 71 19.21 -12.35 13.97
N LEU A 72 19.45 -11.81 15.17
CA LEU A 72 20.77 -11.69 15.78
C LEU A 72 20.84 -12.60 17.00
N PRO A 73 21.76 -13.58 17.06
CA PRO A 73 21.98 -14.36 18.26
C PRO A 73 22.60 -13.47 19.35
N LEU A 74 22.09 -13.55 20.59
CA LEU A 74 22.68 -12.86 21.74
C LEU A 74 23.66 -13.79 22.48
N GLU A 75 24.75 -13.22 22.98
CA GLU A 75 25.78 -13.95 23.74
C GLU A 75 25.25 -14.61 25.03
N ILE A 76 24.18 -14.05 25.61
CA ILE A 76 23.58 -14.50 26.88
C ILE A 76 22.49 -15.58 26.64
N GLY A 77 22.36 -16.06 25.40
CA GLY A 77 21.27 -16.92 24.97
C GLY A 77 20.03 -16.13 24.55
N GLY A 78 19.40 -16.57 23.47
CA GLY A 78 18.22 -15.93 22.87
C GLY A 78 18.48 -15.32 21.49
N GLU A 79 17.40 -14.97 20.81
CA GLU A 79 17.42 -14.35 19.47
C GLU A 79 16.76 -12.97 19.51
N LEU A 80 17.45 -11.96 18.99
CA LEU A 80 16.90 -10.64 18.74
C LEU A 80 16.40 -10.58 17.30
N ARG A 81 15.09 -10.48 17.11
CA ARG A 81 14.48 -10.28 15.80
C ARG A 81 14.13 -8.81 15.58
N LEU A 82 14.62 -8.23 14.50
CA LEU A 82 14.33 -6.85 14.10
C LEU A 82 13.73 -6.84 12.69
N ARG A 83 12.59 -6.16 12.50
CA ARG A 83 12.07 -5.89 11.16
C ARG A 83 12.62 -4.56 10.65
N CYS A 84 13.53 -4.64 9.68
CA CYS A 84 14.17 -3.49 9.09
C CYS A 84 13.54 -3.18 7.73
N VAL A 85 13.37 -1.89 7.43
CA VAL A 85 12.99 -1.45 6.08
C VAL A 85 14.28 -1.34 5.26
N VAL A 86 14.28 -1.93 4.07
CA VAL A 86 15.42 -1.85 3.15
C VAL A 86 15.54 -0.42 2.65
N GLU A 87 16.78 0.09 2.56
CA GLU A 87 17.03 1.41 1.98
C GLU A 87 16.53 1.41 0.53
N PRO A 88 15.62 2.33 0.15
CA PRO A 88 15.09 2.36 -1.20
C PRO A 88 16.20 2.69 -2.21
N ASP A 89 16.02 2.19 -3.43
CA ASP A 89 16.87 2.58 -4.56
C ASP A 89 16.70 4.08 -4.88
N ARG A 90 17.62 4.63 -5.68
CA ARG A 90 17.67 6.08 -5.94
C ARG A 90 16.39 6.64 -6.56
N GLU A 91 15.71 5.86 -7.40
CA GLU A 91 14.47 6.31 -8.06
C GLU A 91 13.32 6.34 -7.06
N THR A 92 13.15 5.27 -6.28
CA THR A 92 12.15 5.21 -5.20
C THR A 92 12.43 6.26 -4.12
N ALA A 93 13.69 6.50 -3.75
CA ALA A 93 14.06 7.52 -2.77
C ALA A 93 13.69 8.94 -3.24
N ALA A 94 13.99 9.27 -4.50
CA ALA A 94 13.62 10.57 -5.08
C ALA A 94 12.10 10.75 -5.18
N LEU A 95 11.37 9.67 -5.45
CA LEU A 95 9.90 9.66 -5.43
C LEU A 95 9.34 9.95 -4.03
N LEU A 96 9.86 9.26 -3.01
CA LEU A 96 9.44 9.44 -1.62
C LEU A 96 9.69 10.86 -1.11
N ASP A 97 10.85 11.44 -1.45
CA ASP A 97 11.20 12.81 -1.09
C ASP A 97 10.21 13.82 -1.68
N ARG A 98 9.89 13.69 -2.98
CA ARG A 98 8.89 14.53 -3.65
C ARG A 98 7.49 14.35 -3.08
N LEU A 99 7.15 13.15 -2.59
CA LEU A 99 5.89 12.89 -1.90
C LEU A 99 5.88 13.37 -0.43
N GLY A 100 7.02 13.86 0.09
CA GLY A 100 7.16 14.26 1.49
C GLY A 100 7.10 13.08 2.47
N LEU A 101 7.37 11.86 2.00
CA LEU A 101 7.29 10.64 2.79
C LEU A 101 8.67 10.25 3.33
N ARG A 102 8.71 9.95 4.63
CA ARG A 102 9.91 9.40 5.29
C ARG A 102 9.65 7.98 5.73
N LEU A 103 10.46 7.04 5.21
CA LEU A 103 10.39 5.65 5.65
C LEU A 103 11.04 5.48 7.02
N PRO A 104 10.42 4.72 7.94
CA PRO A 104 11.06 4.35 9.19
C PRO A 104 12.17 3.32 8.92
N LYS A 105 13.28 3.38 9.66
CA LYS A 105 14.36 2.37 9.53
C LYS A 105 13.96 1.00 10.09
N ARG A 106 13.08 0.98 11.08
CA ARG A 106 12.63 -0.22 11.79
C ARG A 106 11.13 -0.18 11.99
N LEU A 107 10.50 -1.33 11.78
CA LEU A 107 9.11 -1.55 12.10
C LEU A 107 9.03 -2.34 13.41
N ARG A 108 8.05 -1.98 14.24
CA ARG A 108 7.73 -2.78 15.42
C ARG A 108 7.16 -4.10 14.94
N LEU A 109 7.79 -5.21 15.31
CA LEU A 109 7.19 -6.53 15.14
C LEU A 109 5.94 -6.59 16.02
N PRO A 110 4.77 -7.01 15.50
CA PRO A 110 3.64 -7.29 16.35
C PRO A 110 4.05 -8.36 17.35
N SER A 111 3.74 -8.16 18.63
CA SER A 111 3.84 -9.22 19.62
C SER A 111 2.83 -10.29 19.23
N LEU A 112 3.29 -11.32 18.51
CA LEU A 112 2.50 -12.53 18.39
C LEU A 112 2.34 -13.08 19.82
N PRO A 113 1.13 -13.41 20.28
CA PRO A 113 1.01 -14.18 21.51
C PRO A 113 1.87 -15.43 21.33
N ALA A 114 2.73 -15.73 22.30
CA ALA A 114 3.45 -16.99 22.33
C ALA A 114 2.42 -18.10 22.15
N GLU A 115 2.59 -18.92 21.11
CA GLU A 115 1.70 -20.04 20.85
C GLU A 115 1.57 -20.90 22.12
N MET A 116 0.32 -21.21 22.49
CA MET A 116 -0.05 -22.14 23.56
C MET A 116 0.17 -23.57 23.11
#